data_AF-A0A7L3JVR4-F1
#
_entry.id   AF-A0A7L3JVR4-F1
#
_cell.length_a   1.000
_cell.length_b   1.000
_cell.length_c   1.000
_cell.angle_alpha   90.00
_cell.angle_beta   90.00
_cell.angle_gamma   90.00
#
_symmetry.space_group_name_H-M   'P 1'
#
loop_
_entity.id
_entity.type
_entity.pdbx_description
1 polymer ?
#
loop_
_entity_poly.entity_id
_entity_poly.type
_entity_poly.pdbx_seq_one_letter_code
_entity_poly.pdbx_strand_id
1 'polypeptide(L)'
;SLPVVLHGNNLLVFGGTGIPFGESNGNDIHVCNVKYKRWALLSCRGKKPNRIYGQVGSTGKPQEAPKSLLCSSPELYRHEIAHDGQRIYILGGGTSWTAYSLDKIHAYNLETNTWEEITTKPHEKVGFPAARRCHSCVQTENDVFICGGYNGEVILGDVWKLNLQTFQWVKLPAAMPEPVYFHCAAVTPAGCMYVHGGVVNIHENKRTGSLFKMWLVVPSLLELCWEKLLESFPHLATLSRSQLLHLGLTQGLVERLK
;
A
#
# COMPACT_ATOMS: atom_id res chain seq x y z
N SER A 1 4.59 -0.79 -9.02
CA SER A 1 3.37 -0.18 -8.48
C SER A 1 3.61 1.30 -8.36
N LEU A 2 2.64 2.11 -8.75
CA LEU A 2 2.55 3.52 -8.39
C LEU A 2 1.61 3.54 -7.17
N PRO A 3 2.07 3.90 -5.97
CA PRO A 3 1.18 3.96 -4.83
C PRO A 3 0.29 5.19 -4.97
N VAL A 4 -1.00 4.99 -4.73
CA VAL A 4 -2.05 5.98 -4.96
C VAL A 4 -2.98 6.02 -3.77
N VAL A 5 -3.29 7.22 -3.30
CA VAL A 5 -4.26 7.47 -2.23
C VAL A 5 -5.28 8.49 -2.70
N LEU A 6 -6.54 8.33 -2.31
CA LEU A 6 -7.60 9.30 -2.59
C LEU A 6 -7.91 10.10 -1.32
N HIS A 7 -7.74 11.42 -1.38
CA HIS A 7 -8.14 12.35 -0.32
C HIS A 7 -9.18 13.35 -0.88
N GLY A 8 -10.44 13.19 -0.49
CA GLY A 8 -11.55 13.93 -1.07
C GLY A 8 -11.66 13.69 -2.58
N ASN A 9 -11.56 14.75 -3.39
CA ASN A 9 -11.54 14.67 -4.86
C ASN A 9 -10.12 14.60 -5.44
N ASN A 10 -9.08 14.42 -4.62
CA ASN A 10 -7.70 14.49 -5.05
C ASN A 10 -7.01 13.13 -4.89
N LEU A 11 -6.55 12.60 -6.01
CA LEU A 11 -5.70 11.43 -6.12
C LEU A 11 -4.25 11.87 -5.88
N LEU A 12 -3.65 11.44 -4.78
CA LEU A 12 -2.26 11.68 -4.44
C LEU A 12 -1.44 10.47 -4.91
N VAL A 13 -0.48 10.73 -5.78
CA VAL A 13 0.46 9.73 -6.30
C VAL A 13 1.86 10.15 -5.86
N PHE A 14 2.56 9.26 -5.16
CA PHE A 14 3.92 9.50 -4.72
C PHE A 14 4.86 8.47 -5.36
N GLY A 15 5.95 8.94 -5.96
CA GLY A 15 6.94 8.07 -6.58
C GLY A 15 6.49 7.41 -7.90
N GLY A 16 7.22 6.36 -8.28
CA GLY A 16 7.08 5.67 -9.57
C GLY A 16 8.37 5.68 -10.39
N THR A 17 8.72 4.52 -10.96
CA THR A 17 9.81 4.41 -11.95
C THR A 17 9.25 4.59 -13.36
N GLY A 18 9.74 5.58 -14.10
CA GLY A 18 9.61 5.64 -15.56
C GLY A 18 10.49 4.59 -16.25
N ILE A 19 10.25 4.32 -17.54
CA ILE A 19 11.16 3.49 -18.36
C ILE A 19 12.37 4.35 -18.76
N PRO A 20 13.61 3.84 -18.62
CA PRO A 20 14.00 2.50 -18.14
C PRO A 20 13.85 2.35 -16.61
N PHE A 21 13.24 1.21 -16.20
CA PHE A 21 12.87 0.94 -14.81
C PHE A 21 14.08 1.04 -13.88
N GLY A 22 14.01 1.96 -12.92
CA GLY A 22 15.08 2.19 -11.94
C GLY A 22 16.01 3.36 -12.26
N GLU A 23 15.89 4.01 -13.43
CA GLU A 23 16.80 5.12 -13.81
C GLU A 23 16.21 6.52 -13.56
N SER A 24 14.88 6.62 -13.41
CA SER A 24 14.19 7.89 -13.14
C SER A 24 13.07 7.71 -12.11
N ASN A 25 13.38 8.05 -10.85
CA ASN A 25 12.42 8.16 -9.75
C ASN A 25 12.27 9.64 -9.36
N GLY A 26 11.06 10.17 -9.44
CA GLY A 26 10.71 11.49 -8.91
C GLY A 26 10.24 11.34 -7.46
N ASN A 27 10.86 12.05 -6.51
CA ASN A 27 10.38 12.16 -5.12
C ASN A 27 9.27 13.22 -5.01
N ASP A 28 8.49 13.38 -6.07
CA ASP A 28 7.45 14.38 -6.16
C ASP A 28 6.09 13.76 -5.85
N ILE A 29 5.23 14.55 -5.20
CA ILE A 29 3.83 14.20 -4.99
C ILE A 29 3.04 14.81 -6.16
N HIS A 30 2.48 13.93 -6.99
CA HIS A 30 1.54 14.31 -8.03
C HIS A 30 0.12 14.26 -7.45
N VAL A 31 -0.68 15.28 -7.74
CA VAL A 31 -2.07 15.37 -7.34
C VAL A 31 -2.94 15.39 -8.58
N CYS A 32 -3.82 14.42 -8.77
CA CYS A 32 -4.87 14.48 -9.78
C CYS A 32 -6.21 14.79 -9.11
N ASN A 33 -6.81 15.94 -9.41
CA ASN A 33 -8.19 16.15 -9.02
C ASN A 33 -9.12 15.32 -9.91
N VAL A 34 -9.76 14.28 -9.38
CA VAL A 34 -10.58 13.33 -10.15
C VAL A 34 -11.88 13.94 -10.68
N LYS A 35 -12.38 15.00 -10.04
CA LYS A 35 -13.59 15.72 -10.48
C LYS A 35 -13.32 16.53 -11.76
N TYR A 36 -12.15 17.16 -11.85
CA TYR A 36 -11.78 18.02 -12.98
C TYR A 36 -10.76 17.37 -13.93
N LYS A 37 -10.28 16.16 -13.62
CA LYS A 37 -9.25 15.40 -14.35
C LYS A 37 -7.96 16.20 -14.60
N ARG A 38 -7.56 17.03 -13.63
CA ARG A 38 -6.38 17.90 -13.73
C ARG A 38 -5.27 17.43 -12.80
N TRP A 39 -4.06 17.33 -13.35
CA TRP A 39 -2.84 17.02 -12.59
C TRP A 39 -2.14 18.30 -12.13
N ALA A 40 -1.60 18.26 -10.91
CA ALA A 40 -0.75 19.29 -10.33
C ALA A 40 0.45 18.62 -9.64
N LEU A 41 1.61 19.28 -9.70
CA LEU A 41 2.80 18.90 -8.95
C LEU A 41 2.83 19.70 -7.66
N LEU A 42 2.90 19.04 -6.50
CA LEU A 42 3.08 19.73 -5.23
C LEU A 42 4.56 20.09 -5.05
N SER A 43 4.86 21.39 -5.01
CA SER A 43 6.20 21.89 -4.65
C SER A 43 6.51 21.58 -3.19
N CYS A 44 7.18 20.47 -2.93
CA CYS A 44 7.51 20.02 -1.57
C CYS A 44 8.66 20.85 -0.96
N ARG A 45 8.52 21.29 0.31
CA ARG A 45 9.59 21.97 1.09
C ARG A 45 10.14 21.02 2.17
N GLY A 46 11.26 21.38 2.82
CA GLY A 46 11.92 20.53 3.82
C GLY A 46 12.88 19.46 3.23
N LYS A 47 13.48 18.62 4.09
CA LYS A 47 14.39 17.53 3.68
C LYS A 47 13.61 16.44 2.94
N LYS A 48 13.48 16.58 1.62
CA LYS A 48 12.97 15.51 0.74
C LYS A 48 13.82 14.23 0.92
N PRO A 49 13.26 13.03 0.71
CA PRO A 49 14.07 11.85 0.44
C PRO A 49 15.03 12.17 -0.71
N ASN A 50 16.32 11.83 -0.62
CA ASN A 50 17.29 12.19 -1.67
C ASN A 50 17.34 11.11 -2.79
N ARG A 51 17.97 11.44 -3.92
CA ARG A 51 18.00 10.66 -5.18
C ARG A 51 19.41 10.10 -5.45
N ILE A 52 19.59 8.82 -5.78
CA ILE A 52 20.87 8.28 -6.29
C ILE A 52 20.64 7.23 -7.39
N TYR A 53 21.22 7.46 -8.58
CA TYR A 53 21.54 6.42 -9.56
C TYR A 53 23.03 6.49 -9.96
N GLY A 54 23.66 5.32 -10.08
CA GLY A 54 24.87 5.07 -10.86
C GLY A 54 26.22 5.58 -10.34
N GLN A 55 27.00 4.71 -9.68
CA GLN A 55 28.45 4.57 -9.94
C GLN A 55 28.94 3.16 -9.52
N VAL A 56 29.13 2.28 -10.51
CA VAL A 56 30.13 1.21 -10.47
C VAL A 56 30.80 1.13 -11.85
N GLY A 57 32.13 1.34 -11.87
CA GLY A 57 33.05 1.23 -13.04
C GLY A 57 33.28 2.57 -13.75
N SER A 58 34.48 3.10 -13.98
CA SER A 58 35.82 2.52 -14.14
C SER A 58 36.95 3.54 -13.84
N THR A 59 38.10 3.01 -13.44
CA THR A 59 39.47 3.56 -13.38
C THR A 59 39.76 5.02 -13.79
N GLY A 60 40.26 5.83 -12.83
CA GLY A 60 40.96 7.11 -13.07
C GLY A 60 41.38 7.81 -11.77
N LYS A 61 42.62 8.32 -11.68
CA LYS A 61 43.26 8.91 -10.48
C LYS A 61 42.54 10.16 -9.92
N PRO A 62 42.73 10.49 -8.62
CA PRO A 62 41.95 11.51 -7.92
C PRO A 62 42.48 12.93 -8.18
N GLN A 63 41.56 13.89 -8.38
CA GLN A 63 41.84 15.31 -8.26
C GLN A 63 40.89 15.89 -7.21
N GLU A 64 41.47 16.49 -6.17
CA GLU A 64 40.80 16.95 -4.96
C GLU A 64 39.87 18.15 -5.23
N ALA A 65 38.62 18.05 -4.75
CA ALA A 65 37.68 19.14 -4.55
C ALA A 65 36.89 18.88 -3.25
N PRO A 66 36.42 19.92 -2.55
CA PRO A 66 36.41 19.95 -1.08
C PRO A 66 35.35 19.05 -0.44
N LYS A 67 35.73 18.43 0.69
CA LYS A 67 34.89 17.66 1.59
C LYS A 67 33.80 18.55 2.22
N SER A 68 32.60 18.55 1.66
CA SER A 68 31.39 18.98 2.37
C SER A 68 30.36 17.86 2.38
N LEU A 69 30.24 17.21 3.55
CA LEU A 69 29.08 16.46 4.06
C LEU A 69 28.30 15.62 3.03
N LEU A 70 28.96 14.61 2.45
CA LEU A 70 28.32 13.52 1.72
C LEU A 70 27.52 12.63 2.69
N CYS A 71 26.22 12.88 2.81
CA CYS A 71 25.25 11.93 3.39
C CYS A 71 24.42 11.34 2.25
N SER A 72 24.82 10.16 1.77
CA SER A 72 24.21 9.40 0.66
C SER A 72 22.90 8.72 1.08
N SER A 73 21.85 8.79 0.24
CA SER A 73 20.51 8.23 0.53
C SER A 73 20.05 7.21 -0.53
N PRO A 74 19.23 6.21 -0.15
CA PRO A 74 18.83 5.14 -1.05
C PRO A 74 17.40 5.32 -1.63
N GLU A 75 17.16 4.84 -2.85
CA GLU A 75 15.89 4.97 -3.59
C GLU A 75 14.74 4.16 -2.93
N LEU A 76 13.51 4.69 -2.91
CA LEU A 76 12.31 4.02 -2.37
C LEU A 76 11.51 3.33 -3.50
N TYR A 77 11.89 2.11 -3.83
CA TYR A 77 11.20 1.26 -4.79
C TYR A 77 10.08 0.44 -4.11
N ARG A 78 8.91 0.38 -4.75
CA ARG A 78 7.80 -0.53 -4.40
C ARG A 78 7.36 -0.42 -2.93
N HIS A 79 7.24 0.84 -2.49
CA HIS A 79 6.62 1.26 -1.23
C HIS A 79 5.12 1.47 -1.43
N GLU A 80 4.39 1.53 -0.32
CA GLU A 80 2.97 1.82 -0.29
C GLU A 80 2.69 3.10 0.51
N ILE A 81 1.50 3.69 0.37
CA ILE A 81 1.15 4.95 1.05
C ILE A 81 -0.15 4.84 1.83
N ALA A 82 -0.27 5.67 2.87
CA ALA A 82 -1.46 5.86 3.71
C ALA A 82 -1.59 7.33 4.12
N HIS A 83 -2.70 7.76 4.72
CA HIS A 83 -2.87 9.14 5.16
C HIS A 83 -3.82 9.30 6.36
N ASP A 84 -3.60 10.28 7.23
CA ASP A 84 -4.54 10.66 8.30
C ASP A 84 -5.29 11.97 7.98
N GLY A 85 -5.07 12.53 6.78
CA GLY A 85 -5.61 13.81 6.33
C GLY A 85 -4.71 15.01 6.66
N GLN A 86 -3.79 14.89 7.62
CA GLN A 86 -2.73 15.88 7.88
C GLN A 86 -1.40 15.46 7.26
N ARG A 87 -1.14 14.16 7.20
CA ARG A 87 0.11 13.56 6.73
C ARG A 87 -0.16 12.47 5.72
N ILE A 88 0.77 12.32 4.78
CA ILE A 88 0.89 11.15 3.89
C ILE A 88 2.05 10.30 4.40
N TYR A 89 1.81 9.05 4.73
CA TYR A 89 2.79 8.11 5.25
C TYR A 89 3.33 7.23 4.13
N ILE A 90 4.63 6.94 4.17
CA ILE A 90 5.31 6.01 3.27
C ILE A 90 5.63 4.74 4.05
N LEU A 91 5.10 3.61 3.60
CA LEU A 91 5.22 2.32 4.26
C LEU A 91 6.09 1.37 3.45
N GLY A 92 7.19 0.95 4.08
CA GLY A 92 8.13 -0.04 3.55
C GLY A 92 8.77 0.39 2.25
N GLY A 93 8.96 -0.58 1.36
CA GLY A 93 9.77 -0.41 0.16
C GLY A 93 11.25 -0.63 0.44
N GLY A 94 12.09 -0.22 -0.49
CA GLY A 94 13.51 -0.49 -0.42
C GLY A 94 14.22 -0.15 -1.72
N THR A 95 15.47 -0.57 -1.86
CA THR A 95 16.12 -0.58 -3.18
C THR A 95 15.74 -1.85 -3.96
N SER A 96 16.31 -2.03 -5.15
CA SER A 96 16.25 -3.31 -5.88
C SER A 96 16.73 -4.50 -5.05
N TRP A 97 17.65 -4.26 -4.10
CA TRP A 97 18.38 -5.30 -3.37
C TRP A 97 17.92 -5.39 -1.91
N THR A 98 17.75 -4.24 -1.26
CA THR A 98 17.47 -4.13 0.18
C THR A 98 16.01 -3.74 0.44
N ALA A 99 15.40 -4.26 1.49
CA ALA A 99 14.12 -3.78 2.00
C ALA A 99 14.38 -2.94 3.26
N TYR A 100 13.66 -1.84 3.43
CA TYR A 100 13.81 -0.99 4.62
C TYR A 100 12.95 -1.48 5.78
N SER A 101 13.44 -1.24 6.99
CA SER A 101 12.74 -1.55 8.23
C SER A 101 11.51 -0.64 8.40
N LEU A 102 10.60 -1.08 9.27
CA LEU A 102 9.32 -0.41 9.55
C LEU A 102 9.25 0.16 10.97
N ASP A 103 10.37 0.17 11.70
CA ASP A 103 10.54 0.84 13.00
C ASP A 103 10.51 2.37 12.87
N LYS A 104 10.82 2.88 11.68
CA LYS A 104 10.69 4.27 11.29
C LYS A 104 9.99 4.37 9.94
N ILE A 105 9.07 5.32 9.82
CA ILE A 105 8.35 5.59 8.57
C ILE A 105 8.49 7.07 8.22
N HIS A 106 8.57 7.36 6.93
CA HIS A 106 8.55 8.74 6.46
C HIS A 106 7.12 9.22 6.33
N ALA A 107 6.88 10.48 6.70
CA ALA A 107 5.61 11.14 6.51
C ALA A 107 5.79 12.52 5.89
N TYR A 108 4.85 12.91 5.05
CA TYR A 108 4.79 14.24 4.47
C TYR A 108 3.65 15.01 5.10
N ASN A 109 3.97 16.05 5.86
CA ASN A 109 3.00 16.93 6.48
C ASN A 109 2.44 17.91 5.43
N LEU A 110 1.14 17.87 5.23
CA LEU A 110 0.42 18.65 4.21
C LEU A 110 0.23 20.11 4.62
N GLU A 111 0.22 20.41 5.92
CA GLU A 111 0.05 21.77 6.44
C GLU A 111 1.36 22.55 6.37
N THR A 112 2.44 21.97 6.91
CA THR A 112 3.76 22.60 6.91
C THR A 112 4.49 22.40 5.58
N ASN A 113 3.99 21.49 4.74
CA ASN A 113 4.58 21.11 3.46
C ASN A 113 6.03 20.62 3.64
N THR A 114 6.27 19.83 4.69
CA THR A 114 7.58 19.29 5.08
C THR A 114 7.56 17.78 5.31
N TRP A 115 8.68 17.13 5.01
CA TRP A 115 8.93 15.74 5.38
C TRP A 115 9.31 15.61 6.86
N GLU A 116 8.80 14.55 7.47
CA GLU A 116 8.98 14.16 8.86
C GLU A 116 9.38 12.67 8.91
N GLU A 117 10.12 12.27 9.94
CA GLU A 117 10.39 10.88 10.27
C GLU A 117 9.61 10.52 11.54
N ILE A 118 8.82 9.45 11.47
CA ILE A 118 7.97 9.00 12.57
C ILE A 118 8.48 7.66 13.06
N THR A 119 8.76 7.59 14.36
CA THR A 119 9.14 6.33 15.02
C THR A 119 7.88 5.54 15.34
N THR A 120 7.83 4.28 14.91
CA THR A 120 6.73 3.37 15.20
C THR A 120 7.02 2.52 16.44
N LYS A 121 5.99 1.88 16.98
CA LYS A 121 6.08 1.01 18.15
C LYS A 121 5.89 -0.45 17.72
N PRO A 122 6.69 -1.38 18.27
CA PRO A 122 6.64 -2.79 17.90
C PRO A 122 5.42 -3.48 18.50
N HIS A 123 4.90 -4.53 17.86
CA HIS A 123 3.93 -5.42 18.51
C HIS A 123 4.58 -6.02 19.76
N GLU A 124 3.86 -6.02 20.88
CA GLU A 124 4.33 -6.41 22.22
C GLU A 124 5.13 -7.72 22.27
N LYS A 125 4.63 -8.78 21.61
CA LYS A 125 5.24 -10.12 21.62
C LYS A 125 6.21 -10.43 20.48
N VAL A 126 5.93 -9.94 19.26
CA VAL A 126 6.62 -10.41 18.04
C VAL A 126 7.49 -9.33 17.39
N GLY A 127 7.52 -8.11 17.93
CA GLY A 127 8.36 -7.03 17.40
C GLY A 127 7.74 -6.31 16.21
N PHE A 128 8.60 -5.85 15.30
CA PHE A 128 8.20 -5.14 14.08
C PHE A 128 7.87 -6.12 12.94
N PRO A 129 7.06 -5.69 11.97
CA PRO A 129 6.97 -6.42 10.70
C PRO A 129 8.36 -6.52 10.06
N ALA A 130 8.64 -7.66 9.42
CA ALA A 130 9.85 -7.79 8.61
C ALA A 130 9.89 -6.67 7.55
N ALA A 131 11.11 -6.15 7.31
CA ALA A 131 11.38 -5.23 6.22
C ALA A 131 10.84 -5.82 4.91
N ARG A 132 10.11 -5.02 4.12
CA ARG A 132 9.42 -5.56 2.93
C ARG A 132 9.24 -4.55 1.82
N ARG A 133 9.32 -5.04 0.59
CA ARG A 133 8.99 -4.34 -0.66
C ARG A 133 7.91 -5.10 -1.44
N CYS A 134 7.19 -4.41 -2.33
CA CYS A 134 6.18 -5.02 -3.21
C CYS A 134 5.04 -5.74 -2.46
N HIS A 135 4.79 -5.33 -1.22
CA HIS A 135 3.61 -5.68 -0.44
C HIS A 135 2.43 -4.83 -0.91
N SER A 136 1.20 -5.20 -0.56
CA SER A 136 0.07 -4.29 -0.71
C SER A 136 -0.28 -3.64 0.61
N CYS A 137 -0.85 -2.44 0.52
CA CYS A 137 -1.35 -1.66 1.63
C CYS A 137 -2.82 -1.32 1.40
N VAL A 138 -3.64 -1.45 2.43
CA VAL A 138 -5.00 -0.92 2.45
C VAL A 138 -5.25 -0.19 3.77
N GLN A 139 -6.13 0.82 3.74
CA GLN A 139 -6.43 1.61 4.93
C GLN A 139 -7.93 1.56 5.23
N THR A 140 -8.28 1.36 6.50
CA THR A 140 -9.64 1.53 7.03
C THR A 140 -9.58 2.48 8.21
N GLU A 141 -10.23 3.63 8.09
CA GLU A 141 -10.18 4.69 9.11
C GLU A 141 -8.74 5.05 9.49
N ASN A 142 -8.34 4.82 10.75
CA ASN A 142 -6.99 5.10 11.27
C ASN A 142 -6.05 3.89 11.21
N ASP A 143 -6.54 2.73 10.79
CA ASP A 143 -5.78 1.50 10.75
C ASP A 143 -5.31 1.21 9.32
N VAL A 144 -4.00 0.99 9.18
CA VAL A 144 -3.35 0.66 7.91
C VAL A 144 -2.87 -0.77 7.95
N PHE A 145 -3.19 -1.54 6.91
CA PHE A 145 -2.89 -2.95 6.82
C PHE A 145 -1.91 -3.20 5.70
N ILE A 146 -0.81 -3.89 6.01
CA ILE A 146 0.15 -4.37 5.03
C ILE A 146 0.07 -5.89 4.94
N CYS A 147 0.11 -6.44 3.73
CA CYS A 147 0.10 -7.88 3.51
C CYS A 147 1.11 -8.31 2.45
N GLY A 148 1.70 -9.48 2.69
CA GLY A 148 2.67 -10.10 1.82
C GLY A 148 3.92 -9.24 1.57
N GLY A 149 4.47 -9.35 0.35
CA GLY A 149 5.69 -8.68 -0.07
C GLY A 149 6.92 -9.59 -0.03
N TYR A 150 8.09 -8.99 -0.25
CA TYR A 150 9.37 -9.69 -0.27
C TYR A 150 10.38 -8.93 0.59
N ASN A 151 11.09 -9.63 1.48
CA ASN A 151 12.09 -9.03 2.37
C ASN A 151 13.52 -9.07 1.82
N GLY A 152 13.75 -9.75 0.69
CA GLY A 152 15.09 -10.00 0.15
C GLY A 152 15.48 -11.48 0.18
N GLU A 153 14.81 -12.29 1.00
CA GLU A 153 15.08 -13.70 1.21
C GLU A 153 13.85 -14.58 0.94
N VAL A 154 12.70 -14.20 1.50
CA VAL A 154 11.45 -14.97 1.43
C VAL A 154 10.27 -14.09 1.00
N ILE A 155 9.34 -14.70 0.27
CA ILE A 155 8.03 -14.10 0.02
C ILE A 155 7.22 -14.21 1.32
N LEU A 156 6.69 -13.09 1.77
CA LEU A 156 5.90 -12.99 2.99
C LEU A 156 4.43 -13.29 2.70
N GLY A 157 3.75 -13.88 3.67
CA GLY A 157 2.31 -14.13 3.65
C GLY A 157 1.60 -13.62 4.90
N ASP A 158 2.29 -12.84 5.74
CA ASP A 158 1.74 -12.31 6.97
C ASP A 158 0.94 -11.02 6.72
N VAL A 159 0.10 -10.68 7.69
CA VAL A 159 -0.70 -9.45 7.71
C VAL A 159 -0.40 -8.67 8.98
N TRP A 160 -0.12 -7.39 8.82
CA TRP A 160 0.17 -6.47 9.91
C TRP A 160 -0.71 -5.24 9.84
N LYS A 161 -1.01 -4.68 11.00
CA LYS A 161 -1.78 -3.47 11.19
C LYS A 161 -0.92 -2.39 11.86
N LEU A 162 -0.92 -1.18 11.34
CA LEU A 162 -0.39 0.02 11.98
C LEU A 162 -1.55 0.95 12.30
N ASN A 163 -1.69 1.34 13.56
CA ASN A 163 -2.63 2.38 13.94
C ASN A 163 -1.96 3.76 13.80
N LEU A 164 -2.49 4.64 12.95
CA LEU A 164 -1.90 5.94 12.63
C LEU A 164 -1.97 6.97 13.76
N GLN A 165 -2.79 6.76 14.79
CA GLN A 165 -2.86 7.64 15.95
C GLN A 165 -1.77 7.31 16.98
N THR A 166 -1.53 6.01 17.20
CA THR A 166 -0.61 5.51 18.23
C THR A 166 0.75 5.11 17.68
N PHE A 167 0.85 4.96 16.36
CA PHE A 167 1.95 4.36 15.60
C PHE A 167 2.33 2.96 16.08
N GLN A 168 1.35 2.20 16.57
CA GLN A 168 1.52 0.86 17.11
C GLN A 168 1.32 -0.20 16.02
N TRP A 169 2.33 -1.04 15.81
CA TRP A 169 2.23 -2.23 14.98
C TRP A 169 1.54 -3.37 15.74
N VAL A 170 0.68 -4.10 15.03
CA VAL A 170 0.05 -5.33 15.51
C VAL A 170 0.08 -6.38 14.39
N LYS A 171 0.72 -7.54 14.62
CA LYS A 171 0.59 -8.71 13.75
C LYS A 171 -0.80 -9.32 13.93
N LEU A 172 -1.53 -9.48 12.84
CA LEU A 172 -2.84 -10.13 12.89
C LEU A 172 -2.68 -11.65 12.91
N PRO A 173 -3.61 -12.39 13.55
CA PRO A 173 -3.67 -13.85 13.49
C PRO A 173 -4.27 -14.32 12.14
N ALA A 174 -3.84 -13.69 11.05
CA ALA A 174 -4.29 -13.94 9.69
C ALA A 174 -3.08 -14.02 8.77
N ALA A 175 -3.18 -14.90 7.78
CA ALA A 175 -2.17 -15.06 6.76
C ALA A 175 -2.85 -15.28 5.40
N MET A 176 -2.10 -14.94 4.38
CA MET A 176 -2.42 -15.16 2.99
C MET A 176 -2.44 -16.68 2.73
N PRO A 177 -3.38 -17.22 1.92
CA PRO A 177 -3.40 -18.64 1.59
C PRO A 177 -2.09 -19.12 0.94
N GLU A 178 -1.45 -18.23 0.16
CA GLU A 178 -0.12 -18.42 -0.40
C GLU A 178 0.66 -17.09 -0.24
N PRO A 179 1.92 -17.11 0.23
CA PRO A 179 2.78 -15.93 0.25
C PRO A 179 2.91 -15.32 -1.15
N VAL A 180 2.78 -13.99 -1.24
CA VAL A 180 2.77 -13.32 -2.55
C VAL A 180 3.32 -11.90 -2.47
N TYR A 181 4.01 -11.48 -3.54
CA TYR A 181 4.47 -10.12 -3.79
C TYR A 181 4.09 -9.71 -5.22
N PHE A 182 4.13 -8.42 -5.57
CA PHE A 182 3.54 -7.92 -6.84
C PHE A 182 2.04 -8.14 -7.01
N HIS A 183 1.32 -8.32 -5.92
CA HIS A 183 -0.14 -8.38 -5.92
C HIS A 183 -0.73 -6.97 -5.80
N CYS A 184 -2.03 -6.86 -6.02
CA CYS A 184 -2.80 -5.67 -5.68
C CYS A 184 -3.82 -6.00 -4.60
N ALA A 185 -4.14 -5.03 -3.73
CA ALA A 185 -5.18 -5.15 -2.74
C ALA A 185 -6.15 -3.97 -2.82
N ALA A 186 -7.39 -4.21 -2.40
CA ALA A 186 -8.42 -3.20 -2.20
C ALA A 186 -9.24 -3.57 -0.97
N VAL A 187 -9.83 -2.59 -0.29
CA VAL A 187 -10.68 -2.82 0.88
C VAL A 187 -12.05 -2.19 0.67
N THR A 188 -13.10 -2.91 1.08
CA THR A 188 -14.47 -2.38 1.06
C THR A 188 -14.70 -1.45 2.25
N PRO A 189 -15.72 -0.57 2.19
CA PRO A 189 -16.11 0.23 3.36
C PRO A 189 -16.48 -0.62 4.59
N ALA A 190 -16.94 -1.86 4.38
CA ALA A 190 -17.22 -2.80 5.46
C ALA A 190 -15.95 -3.44 6.07
N GLY A 191 -14.77 -3.15 5.52
CA GLY A 191 -13.48 -3.68 5.97
C GLY A 191 -13.16 -5.10 5.48
N CYS A 192 -13.76 -5.54 4.37
CA CYS A 192 -13.31 -6.74 3.67
C CYS A 192 -12.21 -6.37 2.69
N MET A 193 -11.01 -6.91 2.90
CA MET A 193 -9.90 -6.79 1.97
C MET A 193 -10.00 -7.86 0.89
N TYR A 194 -9.76 -7.47 -0.35
CA TYR A 194 -9.60 -8.32 -1.51
C TYR A 194 -8.19 -8.15 -2.03
N VAL A 195 -7.58 -9.24 -2.44
CA VAL A 195 -6.24 -9.23 -3.00
C VAL A 195 -6.19 -10.15 -4.19
N HIS A 196 -5.53 -9.67 -5.24
CA HIS A 196 -5.51 -10.34 -6.52
C HIS A 196 -4.11 -10.42 -7.11
N GLY A 197 -3.83 -11.60 -7.64
CA GLY A 197 -2.68 -11.88 -8.46
C GLY A 197 -1.34 -11.81 -7.73
N GLY A 198 -0.26 -11.63 -8.49
CA GLY A 198 1.10 -11.49 -7.99
C GLY A 198 2.01 -12.67 -8.35
N VAL A 199 3.13 -12.77 -7.66
CA VAL A 199 4.18 -13.78 -7.85
C VAL A 199 4.34 -14.56 -6.54
N VAL A 200 4.31 -15.88 -6.64
CA VAL A 200 4.29 -16.81 -5.50
C VAL A 200 5.55 -17.66 -5.40
N ASN A 201 6.35 -17.71 -6.46
CA ASN A 201 7.67 -18.35 -6.46
C ASN A 201 8.66 -17.53 -7.30
N ILE A 202 9.80 -17.18 -6.70
CA ILE A 202 10.84 -16.35 -7.32
C ILE A 202 11.66 -17.15 -8.34
N HIS A 203 12.03 -18.39 -8.01
CA HIS A 203 12.91 -19.22 -8.83
C HIS A 203 12.25 -19.65 -10.13
N GLU A 204 10.96 -20.00 -10.06
CA GLU A 204 10.18 -20.43 -11.23
C GLU A 204 9.42 -19.26 -11.89
N ASN A 205 9.51 -18.05 -11.30
CA ASN A 205 8.68 -16.91 -11.69
C ASN A 205 7.18 -17.25 -11.78
N LYS A 206 6.72 -18.12 -10.87
CA LYS A 206 5.33 -18.60 -10.83
C LYS A 206 4.41 -17.45 -10.42
N ARG A 207 3.42 -17.15 -11.25
CA ARG A 207 2.42 -16.11 -11.01
C ARG A 207 1.07 -16.73 -10.65
N THR A 208 0.28 -15.98 -9.90
CA THR A 208 -1.10 -16.33 -9.60
C THR A 208 -2.04 -15.28 -10.18
N GLY A 209 -3.23 -15.71 -10.58
CA GLY A 209 -4.39 -14.85 -10.89
C GLY A 209 -5.52 -15.05 -9.87
N SER A 210 -5.19 -15.65 -8.73
CA SER A 210 -6.18 -15.96 -7.70
C SER A 210 -6.66 -14.68 -7.03
N LEU A 211 -7.96 -14.65 -6.74
CA LEU A 211 -8.59 -13.65 -5.88
C LEU A 211 -8.85 -14.29 -4.53
N PHE A 212 -8.39 -13.66 -3.46
CA PHE A 212 -8.78 -14.05 -2.12
C PHE A 212 -9.28 -12.83 -1.34
N LYS A 213 -10.12 -13.10 -0.34
CA LYS A 213 -10.68 -12.08 0.54
C LYS A 213 -10.43 -12.40 2.00
N MET A 214 -10.32 -11.38 2.84
CA MET A 214 -10.29 -11.52 4.30
C MET A 214 -10.95 -10.32 4.99
N TRP A 215 -11.59 -10.57 6.12
CA TRP A 215 -12.15 -9.51 6.97
C TRP A 215 -11.06 -8.93 7.87
N LEU A 216 -10.80 -7.62 7.73
CA LEU A 216 -9.84 -6.88 8.56
C LEU A 216 -10.46 -6.33 9.84
N VAL A 217 -11.77 -6.11 9.80
CA VAL A 217 -12.61 -5.70 10.93
C VAL A 217 -13.76 -6.70 11.08
N VAL A 218 -14.40 -6.70 12.24
CA VAL A 218 -15.57 -7.56 12.46
C VAL A 218 -16.70 -7.10 11.52
N PRO A 219 -17.16 -7.96 10.59
CA PRO A 219 -18.26 -7.59 9.69
C PRO A 219 -19.55 -7.36 10.47
N SER A 220 -20.39 -6.44 9.98
CA SER A 220 -21.72 -6.27 10.55
C SER A 220 -22.58 -7.52 10.29
N LEU A 221 -23.63 -7.71 11.11
CA LEU A 221 -24.59 -8.78 10.88
C LEU A 221 -25.22 -8.71 9.48
N LEU A 222 -25.43 -7.50 8.95
CA LEU A 222 -25.92 -7.30 7.59
C LEU A 222 -24.99 -7.93 6.56
N GLU A 223 -23.67 -7.70 6.66
CA GLU A 223 -22.69 -8.26 5.72
C GLU A 223 -22.60 -9.77 5.85
N LEU A 224 -22.61 -10.32 7.07
CA LEU A 224 -22.62 -11.76 7.31
C LEU A 224 -23.87 -12.43 6.71
N CYS A 225 -25.06 -11.87 6.97
CA CYS A 225 -26.31 -12.37 6.41
C CYS A 225 -26.33 -12.25 4.89
N TRP A 226 -25.79 -11.15 4.35
CA TRP A 226 -25.72 -10.92 2.91
C TRP A 226 -24.84 -11.94 2.20
N GLU A 227 -23.65 -12.23 2.73
CA GLU A 227 -22.77 -13.27 2.18
C GLU A 227 -23.44 -14.64 2.21
N LYS A 228 -24.08 -14.99 3.34
CA LYS A 228 -24.78 -16.28 3.46
C LYS A 228 -25.96 -16.39 2.51
N LEU A 229 -26.70 -15.29 2.30
CA LEU A 229 -27.82 -15.23 1.37
C LEU A 229 -27.36 -15.46 -0.07
N LEU A 230 -26.27 -14.80 -0.50
CA LEU A 230 -25.73 -14.98 -1.86
C LEU A 230 -25.15 -16.38 -2.08
N GLU A 231 -24.52 -16.97 -1.07
CA GLU A 231 -24.02 -18.35 -1.12
C GLU A 231 -25.18 -19.36 -1.23
N SER A 232 -26.25 -19.14 -0.48
CA SER A 232 -27.41 -20.06 -0.45
C SER A 232 -28.31 -19.91 -1.68
N PHE A 233 -28.38 -18.71 -2.26
CA PHE A 233 -29.27 -18.36 -3.36
C PHE A 233 -28.52 -17.64 -4.51
N PRO A 234 -27.62 -18.33 -5.23
CA PRO A 234 -26.80 -17.71 -6.27
C PRO A 234 -27.62 -17.16 -7.46
N HIS A 235 -28.83 -17.68 -7.68
CA HIS A 235 -29.74 -17.21 -8.72
C HIS A 235 -30.28 -15.79 -8.47
N LEU A 236 -30.14 -15.23 -7.26
CA LEU A 236 -30.54 -13.84 -6.99
C LEU A 236 -29.84 -12.84 -7.92
N ALA A 237 -28.61 -13.12 -8.35
CA ALA A 237 -27.88 -12.26 -9.28
C ALA A 237 -28.54 -12.15 -10.66
N THR A 238 -29.29 -13.18 -11.10
CA THR A 238 -29.94 -13.21 -12.42
C THR A 238 -31.32 -12.57 -12.42
N LEU A 239 -31.97 -12.43 -11.26
CA LEU A 239 -33.30 -11.83 -11.14
C LEU A 239 -33.29 -10.33 -11.48
N SER A 240 -34.41 -9.83 -12.01
CA SER A 240 -34.58 -8.40 -12.29
C SER A 240 -34.71 -7.56 -11.01
N ARG A 241 -34.48 -6.23 -11.11
CA ARG A 241 -34.65 -5.29 -9.98
C ARG A 241 -36.04 -5.42 -9.33
N SER A 242 -37.10 -5.54 -10.13
CA SER A 242 -38.47 -5.69 -9.64
C SER A 242 -38.70 -6.99 -8.88
N GLN A 243 -38.18 -8.12 -9.38
CA GLN A 243 -38.28 -9.41 -8.72
C GLN A 243 -37.55 -9.40 -7.36
N LEU A 244 -36.37 -8.81 -7.30
CA LEU A 244 -35.60 -8.71 -6.05
C LEU A 244 -36.32 -7.86 -4.99
N LEU A 245 -36.91 -6.74 -5.39
CA LEU A 245 -37.72 -5.91 -4.49
C LEU A 245 -38.97 -6.67 -4.00
N HIS A 246 -39.60 -7.46 -4.87
CA HIS A 246 -40.76 -8.29 -4.49
C HIS A 246 -40.42 -9.39 -3.49
N LEU A 247 -39.17 -9.90 -3.52
CA LEU A 247 -38.63 -10.82 -2.52
C LEU A 247 -38.29 -10.15 -1.18
N GLY A 248 -38.51 -8.84 -1.05
CA GLY A 248 -38.28 -8.09 0.19
C GLY A 248 -36.86 -7.57 0.36
N LEU A 249 -35.99 -7.64 -0.66
CA LEU A 249 -34.68 -6.99 -0.59
C LEU A 249 -34.85 -5.47 -0.60
N THR A 250 -34.09 -4.78 0.24
CA THR A 250 -34.07 -3.32 0.27
C THR A 250 -33.40 -2.74 -0.98
N GLN A 251 -33.71 -1.49 -1.31
CA GLN A 251 -33.19 -0.85 -2.51
C GLN A 251 -31.65 -0.85 -2.58
N GLY A 252 -30.98 -0.60 -1.44
CA GLY A 252 -29.52 -0.62 -1.37
C GLY A 252 -28.92 -2.01 -1.56
N LEU A 253 -29.59 -3.08 -1.13
CA LEU A 253 -29.12 -4.45 -1.37
C LEU A 253 -29.31 -4.87 -2.83
N VAL A 254 -30.39 -4.41 -3.47
CA VAL A 254 -30.62 -4.66 -4.91
C VAL A 254 -29.56 -3.96 -5.75
N GLU A 255 -29.13 -2.76 -5.38
CA GLU A 255 -28.05 -2.02 -6.06
C GLU A 255 -26.68 -2.71 -5.95
N ARG A 256 -26.42 -3.45 -4.87
CA ARG A 256 -25.18 -4.24 -4.75
C ARG A 256 -25.09 -5.41 -5.75
N LEU A 257 -26.21 -5.84 -6.33
CA LEU A 257 -26.28 -6.92 -7.31
C LEU A 257 -26.28 -6.46 -8.77
N LYS A 258 -26.46 -5.16 -9.03
CA LYS A 258 -26.79 -4.63 -10.37
C LYS A 258 -25.84 -3.55 -10.84
#